data_AF-A0AAU1QID8-F1
#
_entry.id   AF-A0AAU1QID8-F1
#
_cell.length_a   1.000
_cell.length_b   1.000
_cell.length_c   1.000
_cell.angle_alpha   90.00
_cell.angle_beta   90.00
_cell.angle_gamma   90.00
#
_symmetry.space_group_name_H-M   'P 1'
#
loop_
_entity.id
_entity.type
_entity.pdbx_description
1 polymer ?
#
loop_
_entity_poly.entity_id
_entity_poly.type
_entity_poly.pdbx_seq_one_letter_code
_entity_poly.pdbx_strand_id
1 'polypeptide(L)'
;MNAQRHEETLNANLRTPGDDQTTVWKTSWIPVCSFGVTDRTSGLYLDTETGYLGHWSRYNEDRGDEDERDTLTTYLEEIADSLEMPSLATRDKPGLINGALVWGSMINPDQEDQWVAFEG
;
A
#
# COMPACT_ATOMS: atom_id res chain seq x y z
N MET A 1 -23.97 16.08 4.31
CA MET A 1 -23.34 17.32 4.82
C MET A 1 -22.95 17.27 6.30
N ASN A 2 -23.73 16.63 7.21
CA ASN A 2 -23.30 16.46 8.62
C ASN A 2 -22.24 15.36 8.84
N ALA A 3 -22.27 14.27 8.07
CA ALA A 3 -21.30 13.16 8.20
C ALA A 3 -19.88 13.59 7.77
N GLN A 4 -19.74 14.27 6.62
CA GLN A 4 -18.46 14.71 6.10
C GLN A 4 -17.76 15.72 7.02
N ARG A 5 -18.50 16.68 7.60
CA ARG A 5 -17.97 17.58 8.64
C ARG A 5 -17.55 16.84 9.91
N HIS A 6 -18.27 15.78 10.28
CA HIS A 6 -17.93 14.96 11.44
C HIS A 6 -16.65 14.14 11.19
N GLU A 7 -16.51 13.54 10.00
CA GLU A 7 -15.32 12.83 9.55
C GLU A 7 -14.10 13.75 9.44
N GLU A 8 -14.26 14.97 8.92
CA GLU A 8 -13.19 15.99 8.86
C GLU A 8 -12.74 16.43 10.26
N THR A 9 -13.69 16.56 11.19
CA THR A 9 -13.39 16.93 12.59
C THR A 9 -12.66 15.79 13.32
N LEU A 10 -13.05 14.53 13.10
CA LEU A 10 -12.36 13.36 13.66
C LEU A 10 -10.94 13.24 13.10
N ASN A 11 -10.77 13.41 11.78
CA ASN A 11 -9.47 13.45 11.13
C ASN A 11 -8.56 14.55 11.67
N ALA A 12 -9.10 15.76 11.88
CA ALA A 12 -8.33 16.88 12.42
C ALA A 12 -7.87 16.64 13.87
N ASN A 13 -8.70 15.99 14.69
CA ASN A 13 -8.37 15.71 16.09
C ASN A 13 -7.38 14.55 16.26
N LEU A 14 -7.39 13.58 15.34
CA LEU A 14 -6.52 12.40 15.37
C LEU A 14 -5.13 12.62 14.76
N ARG A 15 -4.89 13.77 14.11
CA ARG A 15 -3.57 14.22 13.64
C ARG A 15 -2.74 14.92 14.74
N THR A 16 -3.15 14.81 16.01
CA THR A 16 -2.41 15.39 17.13
C THR A 16 -1.15 14.55 17.41
N PRO A 17 0.07 15.11 17.41
CA PRO A 17 1.27 14.34 17.65
C PRO A 17 1.29 13.84 19.11
N GLY A 18 1.19 12.52 19.32
CA GLY A 18 1.40 11.92 20.64
C GLY A 18 0.44 10.78 21.03
N ASP A 19 -0.69 10.63 20.35
CA ASP A 19 -1.59 9.48 20.54
C ASP A 19 -1.60 8.61 19.27
N ASP A 20 -1.66 7.30 19.48
CA ASP A 20 -1.72 6.21 18.50
C ASP A 20 -2.58 6.59 17.29
N GLN A 21 -1.93 7.14 16.26
CA GLN A 21 -2.61 7.76 15.13
C GLN A 21 -3.37 6.63 14.41
N THR A 22 -4.69 6.64 14.53
CA THR A 22 -5.54 5.65 13.88
C THR A 22 -6.05 6.27 12.58
N THR A 23 -5.85 5.62 11.44
CA THR A 23 -6.42 6.08 10.17
C THR A 23 -7.95 6.19 10.31
N VAL A 24 -8.48 7.41 10.16
CA VAL A 24 -9.93 7.64 10.19
C VAL A 24 -10.51 7.23 8.86
N TRP A 25 -11.29 6.15 8.88
CA TRP A 25 -11.92 5.64 7.67
C TRP A 25 -12.97 6.61 7.13
N LYS A 26 -12.93 6.86 5.82
CA LYS A 26 -14.00 7.59 5.10
C LYS A 26 -14.96 6.61 4.45
N THR A 27 -16.21 7.03 4.28
CA THR A 27 -17.23 6.22 3.58
C THR A 27 -16.92 5.98 2.10
N SER A 28 -16.10 6.83 1.47
CA SER A 28 -15.65 6.65 0.08
C SER A 28 -14.47 5.67 -0.06
N TRP A 29 -13.88 5.21 1.04
CA TRP A 29 -12.70 4.35 1.00
C TRP A 29 -13.11 2.88 1.06
N ILE A 30 -12.70 2.10 0.06
CA ILE A 30 -12.98 0.66 -0.04
C ILE A 30 -11.66 -0.10 0.08
N PRO A 31 -11.47 -0.99 1.06
CA PRO A 31 -10.28 -1.83 1.13
C PRO A 31 -10.23 -2.77 -0.08
N VAL A 32 -9.09 -2.84 -0.76
CA VAL A 32 -8.93 -3.70 -1.95
C VAL A 32 -7.91 -4.82 -1.76
N CYS A 33 -6.89 -4.62 -0.91
CA CYS A 33 -5.97 -5.69 -0.51
C CYS A 33 -5.40 -5.46 0.89
N SER A 34 -4.90 -6.53 1.51
CA SER A 34 -3.98 -6.50 2.65
C SER A 34 -2.63 -7.08 2.21
N PHE A 35 -1.55 -6.78 2.94
CA PHE A 35 -0.21 -7.28 2.60
C PHE A 35 0.04 -8.72 3.07
N GLY A 36 -0.97 -9.38 3.63
CA GLY A 36 -0.92 -10.79 4.02
C GLY A 36 -2.29 -11.33 4.36
N VAL A 37 -2.44 -12.66 4.25
CA VAL A 37 -3.72 -13.36 4.55
C VAL A 37 -4.17 -13.14 5.99
N THR A 38 -3.22 -12.95 6.91
CA THR A 38 -3.48 -12.67 8.33
C THR A 38 -3.29 -11.20 8.68
N ASP A 39 -2.85 -10.35 7.74
CA ASP A 39 -2.67 -8.94 7.98
C ASP A 39 -4.05 -8.26 8.01
N ARG A 40 -4.39 -7.75 9.20
CA ARG A 40 -5.61 -6.98 9.46
C ARG A 40 -5.29 -5.54 9.82
N THR A 41 -4.02 -5.17 9.69
CA THR A 41 -3.45 -3.93 10.18
C THR A 41 -2.96 -3.03 9.09
N SER A 42 -2.67 -3.54 7.88
CA SER A 42 -2.30 -2.70 6.75
C SER A 42 -2.74 -3.22 5.39
N GLY A 43 -2.82 -2.32 4.41
CA GLY A 43 -3.16 -2.65 3.03
C GLY A 43 -3.39 -1.45 2.14
N LEU A 44 -4.04 -1.69 1.00
CA LEU A 44 -4.48 -0.65 0.06
C LEU A 44 -6.00 -0.44 0.16
N TYR A 45 -6.42 0.80 -0.06
CA TYR A 45 -7.81 1.17 -0.29
C TYR A 45 -7.97 1.95 -1.59
N LEU A 46 -9.14 1.86 -2.20
CA LEU A 46 -9.58 2.72 -3.30
C LEU A 46 -10.43 3.85 -2.72
N ASP A 47 -10.07 5.10 -2.99
CA ASP A 47 -10.94 6.24 -2.75
C ASP A 47 -11.89 6.43 -3.93
N THR A 48 -13.15 6.05 -3.78
CA THR A 48 -14.14 6.14 -4.87
C THR A 48 -14.50 7.56 -5.25
N GLU A 49 -14.17 8.56 -4.41
CA GLU A 49 -14.38 9.97 -4.76
C GLU A 49 -13.34 10.45 -5.79
N THR A 50 -12.11 9.97 -5.68
CA THR A 50 -10.99 10.44 -6.52
C THR A 50 -10.53 9.43 -7.57
N GLY A 51 -10.85 8.15 -7.38
CA GLY A 51 -10.40 7.04 -8.23
C GLY A 51 -8.98 6.55 -7.93
N TYR A 52 -8.31 7.13 -6.93
CA TYR A 52 -6.93 6.79 -6.58
C TYR A 52 -6.85 5.75 -5.48
N LEU A 53 -5.75 5.00 -5.49
CA LEU A 53 -5.33 4.16 -4.38
C LEU A 53 -4.68 5.00 -3.28
N GLY A 54 -4.77 4.49 -2.05
CA GLY A 54 -4.01 4.96 -0.91
C GLY A 54 -3.68 3.81 0.03
N HIS A 55 -2.76 4.08 0.96
CA HIS A 55 -2.38 3.12 1.99
C HIS A 55 -3.15 3.33 3.29
N TRP A 56 -3.60 2.24 3.90
CA TRP A 56 -4.10 2.26 5.27
C TRP A 56 -3.19 1.45 6.18
N SER A 57 -2.99 1.95 7.41
CA SER A 57 -2.31 1.25 8.49
C SER A 57 -3.01 1.55 9.80
N ARG A 58 -3.20 0.55 10.65
CA ARG A 58 -3.73 0.71 12.02
C ARG A 58 -2.90 1.72 12.82
N TYR A 59 -1.60 1.76 12.56
CA TYR A 59 -0.64 2.59 13.29
C TYR A 59 -0.37 3.93 12.60
N ASN A 60 -1.07 4.22 11.49
CA ASN A 60 -0.89 5.42 10.66
C ASN A 60 0.59 5.75 10.45
N GLU A 61 1.34 4.71 10.07
CA GLU A 61 2.70 4.84 9.60
C GLU A 61 2.66 5.71 8.35
N ASP A 62 3.17 6.92 8.50
CA ASP A 62 3.27 7.89 7.42
C ASP A 62 4.27 7.31 6.40
N ARG A 63 3.79 6.79 5.27
CA ARG A 63 4.66 6.33 4.17
C ARG A 63 5.26 7.50 3.39
N GLY A 64 5.02 8.73 3.82
CA GLY A 64 5.47 9.96 3.17
C GLY A 64 4.58 10.35 1.99
N ASP A 65 4.77 11.56 1.48
CA ASP A 65 4.08 12.11 0.29
C ASP A 65 4.40 11.35 -1.02
N GLU A 66 5.02 10.18 -0.94
CA GLU A 66 5.32 9.25 -2.05
C GLU A 66 4.21 8.22 -2.28
N ASP A 67 2.99 8.49 -1.79
CA ASP A 67 1.78 7.84 -2.30
C ASP A 67 1.61 8.29 -3.76
N GLU A 68 2.30 7.60 -4.68
CA GLU A 68 1.97 7.59 -6.09
C GLU A 68 0.46 7.31 -6.17
N ARG A 69 -0.28 8.35 -6.54
CA ARG A 69 -1.74 8.29 -6.69
C ARG A 69 -2.04 7.50 -7.96
N ASP A 70 -1.80 6.21 -7.90
CA ASP A 70 -2.14 5.30 -8.98
C ASP A 70 -3.63 5.00 -8.91
N THR A 71 -4.25 4.86 -10.09
CA THR A 71 -5.56 4.21 -10.13
C THR A 71 -5.38 2.72 -9.87
N LEU A 72 -6.42 2.02 -9.40
CA LEU A 72 -6.35 0.57 -9.23
C LEU A 72 -5.91 -0.15 -10.52
N THR A 73 -6.38 0.33 -11.68
CA THR A 73 -5.99 -0.22 -12.97
C THR A 73 -4.49 -0.02 -13.23
N THR A 74 -3.99 1.21 -13.10
CA THR A 74 -2.57 1.54 -13.31
C THR A 74 -1.67 0.70 -12.41
N TYR A 75 -2.02 0.61 -11.13
CA TYR A 75 -1.29 -0.22 -10.18
C TYR A 75 -1.25 -1.69 -10.61
N LEU A 76 -2.39 -2.27 -10.99
CA LEU A 76 -2.43 -3.67 -11.42
C LEU A 76 -1.69 -3.91 -12.74
N GLU A 77 -1.75 -2.97 -13.68
CA GLU A 77 -1.01 -3.02 -14.94
C GLU A 77 0.50 -2.99 -14.70
N GLU A 78 0.99 -2.09 -13.85
CA GLU A 78 2.43 -2.01 -13.54
C GLU A 78 2.94 -3.26 -12.83
N ILE A 79 2.15 -3.85 -11.93
CA ILE A 79 2.46 -5.13 -11.31
C ILE A 79 2.48 -6.25 -12.35
N ALA A 80 1.51 -6.29 -13.26
CA ALA A 80 1.45 -7.30 -14.31
C ALA A 80 2.65 -7.18 -15.27
N ASP A 81 2.96 -5.97 -15.75
CA ASP A 81 4.10 -5.69 -16.62
C ASP A 81 5.42 -6.09 -15.97
N SER A 82 5.58 -5.79 -14.67
CA SER A 82 6.77 -6.16 -13.91
C SER A 82 6.92 -7.67 -13.77
N LEU A 83 5.82 -8.44 -13.75
CA LEU A 83 5.86 -9.90 -13.72
C LEU A 83 6.00 -10.51 -15.13
N GLU A 84 5.48 -9.86 -16.17
CA GLU A 84 5.57 -10.35 -17.55
C GLU A 84 6.97 -10.11 -18.15
N MET A 85 7.56 -8.93 -17.90
CA MET A 85 8.93 -8.60 -18.28
C MET A 85 9.73 -8.04 -17.08
N PRO A 86 10.19 -8.89 -16.14
CA PRO A 86 10.91 -8.47 -14.94
C PRO A 86 12.17 -7.63 -15.20
N SER A 87 12.83 -7.87 -16.33
CA SER A 87 14.03 -7.11 -16.74
C SER A 87 13.75 -5.65 -17.09
N LEU A 88 12.49 -5.30 -17.38
CA LEU A 88 12.05 -3.95 -17.73
C LEU A 88 11.38 -3.20 -16.58
N ALA A 89 11.20 -3.83 -15.41
CA ALA A 89 10.65 -3.17 -14.23
C ALA A 89 11.50 -1.94 -13.88
N THR A 90 10.88 -0.76 -13.96
CA THR A 90 11.53 0.55 -13.75
C THR A 90 11.56 0.98 -12.29
N ARG A 91 10.63 0.46 -11.49
CA ARG A 91 10.55 0.65 -10.04
C ARG A 91 11.20 -0.53 -9.32
N ASP A 92 10.43 -1.21 -8.49
CA ASP A 92 10.89 -2.32 -7.69
C ASP A 92 10.89 -3.62 -8.49
N LYS A 93 11.93 -4.43 -8.30
CA LYS A 93 12.10 -5.67 -9.08
C LYS A 93 11.48 -6.85 -8.36
N PRO A 94 10.72 -7.71 -9.05
CA PRO A 94 10.24 -8.94 -8.46
C PRO A 94 11.39 -9.94 -8.32
N GLY A 95 11.36 -10.70 -7.24
CA GLY A 95 12.16 -11.91 -7.10
C GLY A 95 11.50 -12.89 -6.15
N LEU A 96 12.25 -13.94 -5.81
CA LEU A 96 11.76 -15.04 -5.00
C LEU A 96 12.63 -15.21 -3.76
N ILE A 97 11.99 -15.45 -2.62
CA ILE A 97 12.62 -15.97 -1.40
C ILE A 97 11.88 -17.24 -1.01
N ASN A 98 12.59 -18.38 -0.98
CA ASN A 98 12.00 -19.69 -0.68
C ASN A 98 10.75 -20.03 -1.51
N GLY A 99 10.71 -19.57 -2.77
CA GLY A 99 9.59 -19.76 -3.70
C GLY A 99 8.41 -18.80 -3.54
N ALA A 100 8.48 -17.85 -2.60
CA ALA A 100 7.49 -16.79 -2.45
C ALA A 100 7.93 -15.53 -3.22
N LEU A 101 6.99 -14.90 -3.93
CA LEU A 101 7.22 -13.63 -4.63
C LEU A 101 7.45 -12.50 -3.62
N VAL A 102 8.55 -11.75 -3.79
CA VAL A 102 8.94 -10.61 -2.96
C VAL A 102 9.47 -9.50 -3.87
N TRP A 103 9.04 -8.28 -3.62
CA TRP A 103 9.57 -7.08 -4.27
C TRP A 103 10.85 -6.63 -3.56
N GLY A 104 11.87 -6.21 -4.32
CA GLY A 104 13.21 -5.88 -3.84
C GLY A 104 13.26 -4.92 -2.64
N SER A 105 12.45 -3.86 -2.66
CA SER A 105 12.37 -2.85 -1.59
C SER A 105 11.80 -3.39 -0.27
N MET A 106 11.13 -4.54 -0.30
CA MET A 106 10.49 -5.18 0.85
C MET A 106 11.34 -6.31 1.44
N ILE A 107 12.55 -6.54 0.91
CA ILE A 107 13.45 -7.57 1.42
C ILE A 107 14.03 -7.11 2.76
N ASN A 108 13.88 -7.94 3.79
CA ASN A 108 14.63 -7.77 5.03
C ASN A 108 16.13 -7.94 4.72
N PRO A 109 17.01 -7.02 5.14
CA PRO A 109 18.47 -7.13 4.94
C PRO A 109 19.05 -8.51 5.29
N ASP A 110 18.52 -9.16 6.34
CA ASP A 110 18.96 -10.50 6.77
C ASP A 110 18.61 -11.63 5.77
N GLN A 111 17.80 -11.34 4.77
CA GLN A 111 17.30 -12.28 3.75
C GLN A 111 17.76 -11.93 2.33
N GLU A 112 18.58 -10.88 2.15
CA GLU A 112 19.08 -10.46 0.84
C GLU A 112 19.78 -11.61 0.09
N ASP A 113 20.61 -12.39 0.80
CA ASP A 113 21.34 -13.53 0.22
C ASP A 113 20.42 -14.68 -0.25
N GLN A 114 19.17 -14.72 0.21
CA GLN A 114 18.19 -15.73 -0.17
C GLN A 114 17.35 -15.30 -1.38
N TRP A 115 17.45 -14.04 -1.78
CA TRP A 115 16.70 -13.50 -2.89
C TRP A 115 17.30 -13.93 -4.22
N VAL A 116 16.44 -14.43 -5.11
CA VAL A 116 16.80 -14.73 -6.50
C VAL A 116 15.88 -13.95 -7.43
N ALA A 117 16.43 -13.43 -8.52
CA ALA A 117 15.65 -12.70 -9.52
C ALA A 117 14.53 -13.58 -10.08
N PHE A 118 13.36 -12.99 -10.28
CA PHE A 118 12.26 -13.63 -10.96
C PHE A 118 12.43 -13.46 -12.47
N GLU A 119 12.33 -14.55 -13.23
CA GLU A 119 12.63 -14.58 -14.67
C GLU A 119 11.40 -14.84 -15.56
N GLY A 120 10.21 -15.00 -14.97
CA GLY A 120 8.97 -15.34 -15.70
C GLY A 120 8.62 -16.82 -15.67
#